data_AF-A0A9P6MVP6-F1
#
_entry.id   AF-A0A9P6MVP6-F1
#
_cell.length_a   1.000
_cell.length_b   1.000
_cell.length_c   1.000
_cell.angle_alpha   90.00
_cell.angle_beta   90.00
_cell.angle_gamma   90.00
#
_symmetry.space_group_name_H-M   'P 1'
#
loop_
_entity.id
_entity.type
_entity.pdbx_description
1 polymer ?
#
loop_
_entity_poly.entity_id
_entity_poly.type
_entity_poly.pdbx_seq_one_letter_code
_entity_poly.pdbx_strand_id
1 'polypeptide(L)'
;MATSTATERGTSGESFKSLFGQRLEPYLALSKSAKGAGCVQLIKDALAAPGVMVFGELLDMPNVADLKSHPEHARYYRLLEIFSFGTYQDYQ
;
A
#
# COMPACT_ATOMS: atom_id res chain seq x y z
N MET A 1 -29.89 4.55 43.75
CA MET A 1 -28.41 4.48 43.81
C MET A 1 -27.98 3.74 42.54
N ALA A 2 -27.74 4.43 41.41
CA ALA A 2 -26.45 4.98 40.96
C ALA A 2 -25.37 3.87 40.92
N THR A 3 -24.75 3.49 39.79
CA THR A 3 -24.05 4.35 38.81
C THR A 3 -23.86 3.67 37.44
N SER A 4 -23.97 4.48 36.39
CA SER A 4 -23.47 4.25 35.02
C SER A 4 -21.95 4.14 34.94
N THR A 5 -21.42 3.35 34.00
CA THR A 5 -20.13 3.56 33.30
C THR A 5 -20.22 2.83 31.94
N ALA A 6 -20.73 3.45 30.87
CA ALA A 6 -19.92 4.23 29.91
C ALA A 6 -18.57 3.57 29.61
N THR A 7 -18.51 2.77 28.55
CA THR A 7 -17.26 2.42 27.87
C THR A 7 -17.26 3.14 26.52
N GLU A 8 -16.83 4.39 26.56
CA GLU A 8 -16.45 5.16 25.39
C GLU A 8 -14.97 4.84 25.13
N ARG A 9 -14.65 4.21 24.00
CA ARG A 9 -13.27 4.11 23.52
C ARG A 9 -13.27 4.44 22.04
N GLY A 10 -12.80 5.64 21.73
CA GLY A 10 -12.81 6.21 20.38
C GLY A 10 -11.96 5.41 19.39
N THR A 11 -12.57 5.04 18.28
CA THR A 11 -11.93 4.50 17.07
C THR A 11 -11.84 5.59 16.00
N SER A 12 -11.29 6.76 16.34
CA SER A 12 -11.12 7.84 15.36
C SER A 12 -9.91 7.61 14.43
N GLY A 13 -8.99 6.71 14.81
CA GLY A 13 -7.79 6.38 14.02
C GLY A 13 -7.98 5.27 12.98
N GLU A 14 -8.98 4.40 13.13
CA GLU A 14 -9.20 3.28 12.20
C GLU A 14 -9.96 3.70 10.93
N SER A 15 -10.73 4.78 11.01
CA SER A 15 -11.58 5.23 9.89
C SER A 15 -10.78 5.73 8.68
N PHE A 16 -9.56 6.25 8.88
CA PHE A 16 -8.70 6.68 7.77
C PHE A 16 -8.10 5.46 7.07
N LYS A 17 -7.58 4.49 7.84
CA LYS A 17 -7.06 3.23 7.28
C LYS A 17 -8.17 2.44 6.56
N SER A 18 -9.40 2.46 7.04
CA SER A 18 -10.54 1.83 6.36
C SER A 18 -10.82 2.42 4.98
N LEU A 19 -10.83 3.74 4.77
CA LEU A 19 -11.14 4.28 3.44
C LEU A 19 -10.01 4.06 2.41
N PHE A 20 -8.75 4.31 2.79
CA PHE A 20 -7.61 4.13 1.87
C PHE A 20 -7.22 2.66 1.72
N GLY A 21 -7.29 1.88 2.81
CA GLY A 21 -7.04 0.44 2.83
C GLY A 21 -8.08 -0.35 2.02
N GLN A 22 -9.35 0.03 2.06
CA GLN A 22 -10.40 -0.64 1.28
C GLN A 22 -10.21 -0.49 -0.24
N ARG A 23 -9.51 0.56 -0.69
CA ARG A 23 -9.13 0.70 -2.10
C ARG A 23 -7.88 -0.12 -2.43
N LEU A 24 -6.98 -0.33 -1.46
CA LEU A 24 -5.74 -1.09 -1.62
C LEU A 24 -5.94 -2.62 -1.46
N GLU A 25 -6.94 -3.05 -0.68
CA GLU A 25 -7.27 -4.46 -0.40
C GLU A 25 -7.29 -5.39 -1.63
N PRO A 26 -7.94 -5.05 -2.76
CA PRO A 26 -7.89 -5.90 -3.95
C PRO A 26 -6.47 -6.04 -4.50
N TYR A 27 -5.65 -4.98 -4.46
CA TYR A 27 -4.25 -5.01 -4.90
C TYR A 27 -3.38 -5.82 -3.94
N LEU A 28 -3.61 -5.73 -2.63
CA LEU A 28 -2.96 -6.57 -1.62
C LEU A 28 -3.31 -8.06 -1.78
N ALA A 29 -4.55 -8.37 -2.15
CA ALA A 29 -4.96 -9.75 -2.41
C ALA A 29 -4.28 -10.30 -3.68
N LEU A 30 -4.24 -9.49 -4.74
CA LEU A 30 -3.59 -9.85 -6.00
C LEU A 30 -2.07 -9.97 -5.84
N SER A 31 -1.44 -9.11 -5.04
CA SER A 31 0.02 -9.07 -4.87
C SER A 31 0.55 -10.35 -4.22
N LYS A 32 -0.25 -11.05 -3.41
CA LYS A 32 0.10 -12.35 -2.83
C LYS A 32 0.36 -13.44 -3.88
N SER A 33 -0.29 -13.36 -5.04
CA SER A 33 -0.10 -14.31 -6.15
C SER A 33 0.64 -13.73 -7.35
N ALA A 34 0.72 -12.39 -7.47
CA ALA A 34 1.38 -11.72 -8.58
C ALA A 34 2.90 -11.77 -8.45
N LYS A 35 3.60 -12.12 -9.54
CA LYS A 35 5.08 -12.17 -9.61
C LYS A 35 5.57 -11.60 -10.94
N GLY A 36 6.81 -11.11 -10.96
CA GLY A 36 7.44 -10.54 -12.16
C GLY A 36 6.55 -9.50 -12.85
N ALA A 37 6.25 -9.73 -14.13
CA ALA A 37 5.43 -8.83 -14.95
C ALA A 37 4.01 -8.58 -14.38
N GLY A 38 3.39 -9.57 -13.71
CA GLY A 38 2.08 -9.38 -13.10
C GLY A 38 2.12 -8.42 -11.91
N CYS A 39 3.20 -8.49 -11.13
CA CYS A 39 3.43 -7.56 -10.02
C CYS A 39 3.70 -6.14 -10.54
N VAL A 40 4.41 -5.99 -11.65
CA VAL A 40 4.60 -4.71 -12.33
C VAL A 40 3.29 -4.08 -12.79
N GLN A 41 2.38 -4.86 -13.38
CA GLN A 41 1.06 -4.36 -13.77
C GLN A 41 0.25 -3.91 -12.56
N LEU A 42 0.26 -4.70 -11.50
CA LEU A 42 -0.40 -4.36 -10.24
C LEU A 42 0.08 -3.02 -9.66
N ILE A 43 1.40 -2.78 -9.67
CA ILE A 43 1.97 -1.49 -9.24
C ILE A 43 1.44 -0.34 -10.11
N LYS A 44 1.41 -0.51 -11.43
CA LYS A 44 0.87 0.51 -12.34
C LYS A 44 -0.61 0.78 -12.09
N ASP A 45 -1.41 -0.27 -11.93
CA ASP A 45 -2.84 -0.16 -11.69
C ASP A 45 -3.11 0.51 -10.33
N ALA A 46 -2.33 0.18 -9.30
CA ALA A 46 -2.44 0.82 -7.99
C ALA A 46 -2.05 2.30 -8.04
N LEU A 47 -1.00 2.67 -8.79
CA LEU A 47 -0.60 4.06 -8.99
C LEU A 47 -1.60 4.86 -9.84
N ALA A 48 -2.28 4.20 -10.77
CA ALA A 48 -3.32 4.81 -11.60
C ALA A 48 -4.68 4.90 -10.88
N ALA A 49 -4.86 4.21 -9.75
CA ALA A 49 -6.13 4.14 -9.04
C ALA A 49 -6.42 5.45 -8.28
N PRO A 50 -7.54 6.14 -8.56
CA PRO A 50 -7.90 7.36 -7.86
C PRO A 50 -8.22 7.08 -6.38
N GLY A 51 -7.59 7.83 -5.49
CA GLY A 51 -7.79 7.70 -4.04
C GLY A 51 -6.89 6.67 -3.37
N VAL A 52 -6.00 5.98 -4.11
CA VAL A 52 -4.93 5.17 -3.51
C VAL A 52 -3.67 6.03 -3.42
N MET A 53 -3.29 6.42 -2.20
CA MET A 53 -2.10 7.26 -1.96
C MET A 53 -1.12 6.62 -0.97
N VAL A 54 -1.48 5.47 -0.39
CA VAL A 54 -0.68 4.79 0.62
C VAL A 54 -0.30 3.42 0.09
N PHE A 55 0.96 3.26 -0.31
CA PHE A 55 1.46 2.02 -0.89
C PHE A 55 2.43 1.26 0.01
N GLY A 56 2.65 1.74 1.24
CA GLY A 56 3.58 1.11 2.19
C GLY A 56 3.27 -0.37 2.46
N GLU A 57 2.00 -0.74 2.65
CA GLU A 57 1.63 -2.16 2.84
C GLU A 57 1.80 -3.00 1.58
N LEU A 58 1.69 -2.40 0.39
CA LEU A 58 1.97 -3.09 -0.85
C LEU A 58 3.48 -3.28 -1.03
N LEU A 59 4.29 -2.30 -0.64
CA LEU A 59 5.75 -2.37 -0.70
C LEU A 59 6.35 -3.38 0.27
N ASP A 60 5.70 -3.59 1.43
CA ASP A 60 6.07 -4.60 2.43
C ASP A 60 5.86 -6.04 1.95
N MET A 61 5.09 -6.24 0.87
CA MET A 61 4.84 -7.58 0.33
C MET A 61 6.12 -8.21 -0.25
N PRO A 62 6.43 -9.48 0.10
CA PRO A 62 7.65 -10.14 -0.35
C PRO A 62 7.72 -10.28 -1.88
N ASN A 63 6.57 -10.47 -2.54
CA ASN A 63 6.51 -10.54 -4.01
C ASN A 63 6.87 -9.21 -4.68
N VAL A 64 6.61 -8.09 -4.01
CA VAL A 64 6.96 -6.75 -4.50
C VAL A 64 8.44 -6.49 -4.23
N ALA A 65 8.95 -6.83 -3.04
CA ALA A 65 10.38 -6.77 -2.73
C ALA A 65 11.24 -7.61 -3.69
N ASP A 66 10.74 -8.76 -4.15
CA ASP A 66 11.41 -9.63 -5.11
C ASP A 66 11.68 -8.96 -6.47
N LEU A 67 10.88 -7.94 -6.84
CA LEU A 67 11.12 -7.15 -8.05
C LEU A 67 12.45 -6.38 -8.01
N LYS A 68 12.97 -6.06 -6.82
CA LYS A 68 14.27 -5.39 -6.64
C LYS A 68 15.42 -6.28 -7.11
N SER A 69 15.26 -7.60 -6.99
CA SER A 69 16.24 -8.59 -7.46
C SER A 69 16.25 -8.73 -8.98
N HIS A 70 15.19 -8.29 -9.66
CA HIS A 70 15.03 -8.41 -11.10
C HIS A 70 15.34 -7.07 -11.79
N PRO A 71 16.46 -6.95 -12.55
CA PRO A 71 16.88 -5.66 -13.11
C PRO A 71 15.86 -5.03 -14.06
N GLU A 72 15.04 -5.84 -14.76
CA GLU A 72 13.95 -5.33 -15.60
C GLU A 72 12.76 -4.75 -14.82
N HIS A 73 12.60 -5.11 -13.55
CA HIS A 73 11.46 -4.73 -12.72
C HIS A 73 11.84 -3.81 -11.55
N ALA A 74 13.12 -3.74 -11.20
CA ALA A 74 13.64 -2.93 -10.10
C ALA A 74 13.24 -1.45 -10.20
N ARG A 75 13.12 -0.89 -11.41
CA ARG A 75 12.63 0.48 -11.63
C ARG A 75 11.21 0.72 -11.10
N TYR A 76 10.33 -0.28 -11.19
CA TYR A 76 8.95 -0.18 -10.73
C TYR A 76 8.86 -0.31 -9.21
N TYR A 77 9.71 -1.15 -8.61
CA TYR A 77 9.86 -1.20 -7.16
C TYR A 77 10.32 0.15 -6.61
N ARG A 78 11.37 0.73 -7.20
CA ARG A 78 11.88 2.04 -6.81
C ARG A 78 10.84 3.15 -6.99
N LEU A 79 10.06 3.13 -8.06
CA LEU A 79 8.95 4.07 -8.24
C LEU A 79 7.93 3.96 -7.09
N LEU A 80 7.51 2.74 -6.73
CA LEU A 80 6.58 2.51 -5.63
C LEU A 80 7.16 2.97 -4.28
N GLU A 81 8.47 2.76 -4.08
CA GLU A 81 9.22 3.23 -2.91
C GLU A 81 9.19 4.75 -2.81
N ILE A 82 9.43 5.46 -3.92
CA ILE A 82 9.36 6.93 -3.98
C ILE A 82 7.96 7.43 -3.67
N PHE A 83 6.92 6.79 -4.21
CA PHE A 83 5.53 7.16 -3.92
C PHE A 83 5.12 6.85 -2.47
N SER A 84 5.76 5.87 -1.81
CA SER A 84 5.44 5.49 -0.43
C SER A 84 6.19 6.30 0.61
N PHE A 85 7.48 6.56 0.39
CA PHE A 85 8.41 7.10 1.38
C PHE A 85 9.33 8.19 0.81
N GLY A 86 9.39 8.34 -0.52
CA GLY A 86 10.27 9.29 -1.18
C GLY A 86 9.82 10.72 -1.01
N THR A 87 10.79 11.60 -0.81
CA THR A 87 10.64 13.04 -1.07
C THR A 87 10.97 13.29 -2.55
N TYR A 88 10.49 14.41 -3.13
CA TYR A 88 10.73 14.73 -4.54
C TYR A 88 12.23 14.71 -4.96
N GLN A 89 13.14 14.87 -4.00
CA GLN A 89 14.58 14.79 -4.21
C GLN A 89 15.09 13.37 -4.51
N ASP A 90 14.36 12.32 -4.12
CA ASP A 90 14.73 10.91 -4.36
C ASP A 90 14.36 10.41 -5.77
N TYR A 91 13.60 11.24 -6.53
CA TYR A 91 13.15 10.96 -7.91
C TYR A 91 14.10 11.52 -9.01
N GLN A 92 15.15 12.26 -8.65
CA GLN A 92 16.16 12.74 -9.62
C GLN A 92 17.18 11.67 -10.00
#